data_AF-A0A9E3IB22-F1
#
_entry.id   AF-A0A9E3IB22-F1
#
_cell.length_a   1.000
_cell.length_b   1.000
_cell.length_c   1.000
_cell.angle_alpha   90.00
_cell.angle_beta   90.00
_cell.angle_gamma   90.00
#
_symmetry.space_group_name_H-M   'P 1'
#
loop_
_entity.id
_entity.type
_entity.pdbx_description
1 polymer ?
#
loop_
_entity_poly.entity_id
_entity_poly.type
_entity_poly.pdbx_seq_one_letter_code
_entity_poly.pdbx_strand_id
1 'polypeptide(L)'
;MLVHWDGDANGASLAADQAAFEQMASLVSRHIFIGSGRRTNSGTDKIAATNQRNAWLSSRFGPRYLDPHPTLQGLSTGSPEDSAAITAGLIPPSCLQADGTHLTLAAMNAVAAAILQRLDALGF
;
A
#
# COMPACT_ATOMS: atom_id res chain seq x y z
N MET A 1 -8.54 17.86 0.94
CA MET A 1 -8.48 16.39 1.08
C MET A 1 -7.09 15.94 0.67
N LEU A 2 -6.50 14.97 1.37
CA LEU A 2 -5.20 14.39 1.04
C LEU A 2 -5.33 12.89 0.82
N VAL A 3 -4.78 12.40 -0.29
CA VAL A 3 -4.50 10.98 -0.51
C VAL A 3 -2.99 10.87 -0.58
N HIS A 4 -2.39 10.11 0.32
CA HIS A 4 -0.94 9.93 0.30
C HIS A 4 -0.60 8.45 0.23
N TRP A 5 0.18 8.10 -0.78
CA TRP A 5 0.70 6.76 -1.00
C TRP A 5 2.22 6.85 -1.15
N ASP A 6 2.93 6.44 -0.11
CA ASP A 6 4.36 6.17 -0.23
C ASP A 6 4.51 4.72 -0.71
N GLY A 7 4.85 4.53 -1.98
CA GLY A 7 4.82 3.23 -2.66
C GLY A 7 5.81 2.20 -2.11
N ASP A 8 6.82 2.63 -1.34
CA ASP A 8 7.86 1.80 -0.76
C ASP A 8 8.41 2.39 0.55
N ALA A 9 9.02 1.57 1.41
CA ALA A 9 9.75 2.04 2.58
C ALA A 9 11.14 2.53 2.13
N ASN A 10 11.26 3.82 1.82
CA ASN A 10 12.44 4.46 1.20
C ASN A 10 13.67 4.61 2.13
N GLY A 11 13.86 3.69 3.08
CA GLY A 11 15.02 3.67 3.98
C GLY A 11 14.94 4.65 5.16
N ALA A 12 13.81 5.33 5.36
CA ALA A 12 13.54 6.06 6.59
C ALA A 12 13.39 5.10 7.78
N SER A 13 13.74 5.56 8.98
CA SER A 13 13.44 4.80 10.20
C SER A 13 11.94 4.82 10.47
N LEU A 14 11.42 3.77 11.14
CA LEU A 14 10.00 3.71 11.51
C LEU A 14 9.57 4.97 12.29
N ALA A 15 10.39 5.46 13.22
CA ALA A 15 10.08 6.65 14.01
C ALA A 15 9.99 7.93 13.14
N ALA A 16 10.85 8.06 12.13
CA ALA A 16 10.81 9.20 11.21
C ALA A 16 9.54 9.16 10.34
N ASP A 17 9.18 7.98 9.82
CA ASP A 17 7.94 7.80 9.06
C ASP A 17 6.73 8.16 9.94
N GLN A 18 6.67 7.64 11.16
CA GLN A 18 5.58 7.94 12.11
C GLN A 18 5.40 9.44 12.33
N ALA A 19 6.49 10.16 12.58
CA ALA A 19 6.47 11.61 12.76
C ALA A 19 5.97 12.34 11.50
N ALA A 20 6.40 11.91 10.31
CA ALA A 20 5.97 12.51 9.04
C ALA A 20 4.47 12.29 8.78
N PHE A 21 3.95 11.09 9.01
CA PHE A 21 2.52 10.79 8.86
C PHE A 21 1.65 11.57 9.86
N GLU A 22 2.09 11.71 11.11
CA GLU A 22 1.41 12.55 12.11
C GLU A 22 1.41 14.03 11.70
N GLN A 23 2.54 14.53 11.20
CA GLN A 23 2.63 15.90 10.70
C GLN A 23 1.66 16.12 9.53
N MET A 24 1.63 15.23 8.54
CA MET A 24 0.67 15.30 7.44
C MET A 24 -0.78 15.27 7.94
N ALA A 25 -1.11 14.39 8.89
CA ALA A 25 -2.44 14.28 9.46
C ALA A 25 -2.87 15.55 10.22
N SER A 26 -1.92 16.26 10.86
CA SER A 26 -2.18 17.53 11.55
C SER A 26 -2.51 18.69 10.60
N LEU A 27 -2.01 18.65 9.36
CA LEU A 27 -2.21 19.72 8.37
C LEU A 27 -3.58 19.63 7.68
N VAL A 28 -4.18 18.43 7.63
CA VAL A 28 -5.44 18.21 6.92
C VAL A 28 -6.28 17.11 7.58
N SER A 29 -7.48 17.49 8.03
CA SER A 29 -8.38 16.58 8.74
C SER A 29 -9.00 15.50 7.86
N ARG A 30 -9.19 15.77 6.56
CA ARG A 30 -9.68 14.82 5.55
C ARG A 30 -8.49 14.21 4.80
N HIS A 31 -8.00 13.07 5.30
CA HIS A 31 -6.89 12.34 4.69
C HIS A 31 -7.13 10.84 4.64
N ILE A 32 -6.47 10.20 3.68
CA ILE A 32 -6.30 8.75 3.62
C ILE A 32 -4.82 8.44 3.35
N PHE A 33 -4.27 7.46 4.08
CA PHE A 33 -2.93 6.94 3.87
C PHE A 33 -3.02 5.54 3.26
N ILE A 34 -2.28 5.33 2.19
CA ILE A 34 -2.24 4.06 1.46
C ILE A 34 -1.00 3.31 1.90
N GLY A 35 -1.19 2.07 2.31
CA GLY A 35 -0.12 1.16 2.67
C GLY A 35 0.79 0.88 1.49
N SER A 36 2.05 0.61 1.79
CA SER A 36 3.08 0.45 0.77
C SER A 36 3.09 -0.98 0.25
N GLY A 37 3.48 -1.12 -1.00
CA GLY A 37 3.53 -2.41 -1.67
C GLY A 37 4.67 -3.28 -1.16
N ARG A 38 4.41 -4.59 -1.04
CA ARG A 38 5.46 -5.59 -0.79
C ARG A 38 5.69 -6.36 -2.07
N ARG A 39 6.87 -6.23 -2.67
CA ARG A 39 7.16 -6.81 -4.00
C ARG A 39 8.12 -7.98 -3.86
N THR A 40 8.04 -8.94 -4.77
CA THR A 40 8.92 -10.12 -4.80
C THR A 40 10.40 -9.76 -4.93
N ASN A 41 10.71 -8.66 -5.60
CA ASN A 41 12.08 -8.15 -5.73
C ASN A 41 12.56 -7.32 -4.52
N SER A 42 11.74 -7.18 -3.46
CA SER A 42 12.14 -6.51 -2.22
C SER A 42 12.92 -7.47 -1.33
N GLY A 43 14.06 -7.03 -0.79
CA GLY A 43 14.77 -7.78 0.24
C GLY A 43 13.92 -8.00 1.50
N THR A 44 14.20 -9.06 2.25
CA THR A 44 13.46 -9.44 3.47
C THR A 44 13.36 -8.31 4.49
N ASP A 45 14.44 -7.55 4.67
CA ASP A 45 14.51 -6.44 5.62
C ASP A 45 13.57 -5.29 5.22
N LYS A 46 13.48 -5.02 3.91
CA LYS A 46 12.54 -4.02 3.38
C LYS A 46 11.09 -4.46 3.56
N ILE A 47 10.80 -5.74 3.31
CA ILE A 47 9.46 -6.30 3.53
C ILE A 47 9.08 -6.19 5.02
N ALA A 48 10.00 -6.49 5.93
CA ALA A 48 9.79 -6.36 7.36
C ALA A 48 9.53 -4.90 7.78
N ALA A 49 10.32 -3.96 7.29
CA ALA A 49 10.12 -2.53 7.54
C ALA A 49 8.76 -2.03 7.00
N THR A 50 8.41 -2.41 5.77
CA THR A 50 7.09 -2.11 5.17
C THR A 50 5.95 -2.69 6.00
N ASN A 51 6.09 -3.92 6.51
CA ASN A 51 5.09 -4.54 7.38
C ASN A 51 4.92 -3.77 8.69
N GLN A 52 6.03 -3.39 9.35
CA GLN A 52 5.98 -2.60 10.58
C GLN A 52 5.29 -1.24 10.36
N ARG A 53 5.64 -0.55 9.27
CA ARG A 53 4.99 0.72 8.90
C ARG A 53 3.51 0.57 8.61
N ASN A 54 3.14 -0.39 7.75
CA ASN A 54 1.75 -0.64 7.38
C ASN A 54 0.90 -1.04 8.60
N ALA A 55 1.44 -1.87 9.49
CA ALA A 55 0.77 -2.26 10.74
C ALA A 55 0.53 -1.04 11.64
N TRP A 56 1.52 -0.17 11.80
CA TRP A 56 1.37 1.07 12.57
C TRP A 56 0.34 2.01 11.93
N LEU A 57 0.42 2.26 10.62
CA LEU A 57 -0.52 3.12 9.89
C LEU A 57 -1.96 2.61 10.05
N SER A 58 -2.16 1.30 9.89
CA SER A 58 -3.46 0.65 10.08
C SER A 58 -3.99 0.86 11.49
N SER A 59 -3.17 0.61 12.51
CA SER A 59 -3.55 0.80 13.91
C SER A 59 -3.85 2.27 14.25
N ARG A 60 -3.06 3.20 13.71
CA ARG A 60 -3.12 4.62 14.06
C ARG A 60 -4.23 5.39 13.36
N PHE A 61 -4.47 5.10 12.08
CA PHE A 61 -5.40 5.85 11.24
C PHE A 61 -6.69 5.08 10.92
N GLY A 62 -6.75 3.78 11.25
CA GLY A 62 -7.97 2.97 11.20
C GLY A 62 -8.68 3.07 9.84
N PRO A 63 -9.95 3.52 9.78
CA PRO A 63 -10.67 3.68 8.52
C PRO A 63 -9.98 4.61 7.49
N ARG A 64 -9.08 5.50 7.92
CA ARG A 64 -8.29 6.38 7.04
C ARG A 64 -7.01 5.75 6.53
N TYR A 65 -6.78 4.47 6.80
CA TYR A 65 -5.72 3.67 6.20
C TYR A 65 -6.30 2.65 5.21
N LEU A 66 -5.71 2.51 4.03
CA LEU A 66 -6.06 1.49 3.05
C LEU A 66 -4.84 0.62 2.74
N ASP A 67 -4.94 -0.69 2.97
CA ASP A 67 -4.00 -1.65 2.41
C ASP A 67 -4.36 -1.91 0.94
N PRO A 68 -3.45 -1.67 -0.04
CA PRO A 68 -3.75 -1.96 -1.44
C PRO A 68 -3.72 -3.46 -1.78
N HIS A 69 -3.16 -4.33 -0.92
CA HIS A 69 -2.94 -5.74 -1.29
C HIS A 69 -4.21 -6.52 -1.60
N PRO A 70 -5.32 -6.42 -0.84
CA PRO A 70 -6.56 -7.11 -1.21
C PRO A 70 -7.07 -6.73 -2.62
N THR A 71 -6.95 -5.45 -2.99
CA THR A 71 -7.32 -4.97 -4.33
C THR A 71 -6.41 -5.58 -5.41
N LEU A 72 -5.10 -5.61 -5.16
CA LEU A 72 -4.13 -6.18 -6.09
C LEU A 72 -4.27 -7.71 -6.21
N GLN A 73 -4.56 -8.40 -5.10
CA GLN A 73 -4.85 -9.84 -5.09
C GLN A 73 -6.05 -10.19 -5.97
N GLY A 74 -7.09 -9.34 -5.98
CA GLY A 74 -8.26 -9.50 -6.84
C GLY A 74 -7.99 -9.39 -8.34
N LEU A 75 -6.82 -8.88 -8.75
CA LEU A 75 -6.38 -8.80 -10.15
C LEU A 75 -5.45 -9.93 -10.57
N SER A 76 -5.15 -10.86 -9.67
CA SER A 76 -4.33 -12.04 -9.98
C SER A 76 -4.86 -12.79 -11.19
N THR A 77 -3.93 -13.24 -12.04
CA THR A 77 -4.23 -14.11 -13.19
C THR A 77 -4.44 -15.57 -12.78
N GLY A 78 -4.16 -15.92 -11.52
CA GLY A 78 -4.17 -17.29 -11.03
C GLY A 78 -2.94 -18.10 -11.46
N SER A 79 -1.92 -17.46 -12.04
CA SER A 79 -0.66 -18.13 -12.36
C SER A 79 0.02 -18.69 -11.09
N PRO A 80 0.90 -19.68 -11.21
CA PRO A 80 1.68 -20.18 -10.07
C PRO A 80 2.48 -19.06 -9.36
N GLU A 81 3.03 -18.11 -10.12
CA GLU A 81 3.82 -16.99 -9.59
C GLU A 81 2.95 -16.01 -8.80
N ASP A 82 1.77 -15.66 -9.32
CA ASP A 82 0.80 -14.85 -8.58
C ASP A 82 0.37 -15.56 -7.30
N SER A 83 0.02 -16.84 -7.39
CA SER A 83 -0.43 -17.64 -6.24
C SER A 83 0.64 -17.73 -5.13
N ALA A 84 1.91 -17.89 -5.52
CA ALA A 84 3.03 -17.89 -4.59
C ALA A 84 3.23 -16.52 -3.93
N ALA A 85 3.17 -15.43 -4.70
CA ALA A 85 3.29 -14.08 -4.18
C ALA A 85 2.16 -13.76 -3.18
N ILE A 86 0.92 -14.13 -3.51
CA ILE A 86 -0.25 -13.93 -2.64
C ILE A 86 -0.09 -14.69 -1.32
N THR A 87 0.35 -15.94 -1.38
CA THR A 87 0.61 -16.77 -0.19
C THR A 87 1.67 -16.14 0.72
N ALA A 88 2.67 -15.47 0.12
CA ALA A 88 3.70 -14.73 0.83
C ALA A 88 3.27 -13.31 1.27
N GLY A 89 2.03 -12.89 1.02
CA GLY A 89 1.54 -11.55 1.35
C GLY A 89 2.12 -10.43 0.47
N LEU A 90 2.59 -10.77 -0.72
CA LEU A 90 3.21 -9.87 -1.70
C LEU A 90 2.24 -9.47 -2.81
N ILE A 91 2.60 -8.43 -3.55
CA ILE A 91 1.93 -8.00 -4.77
C ILE A 91 2.10 -9.11 -5.83
N PRO A 92 1.01 -9.57 -6.48
CA PRO A 92 1.09 -10.51 -7.59
C PRO A 92 1.98 -9.97 -8.73
N PRO A 93 2.90 -10.75 -9.30
CA PRO A 93 3.71 -10.31 -10.45
C PRO A 93 2.91 -9.78 -11.64
N SER A 94 1.70 -10.30 -11.89
CA SER A 94 0.80 -9.77 -12.94
C SER A 94 0.35 -8.32 -12.72
N CYS A 95 0.43 -7.84 -11.47
CA CYS A 95 0.13 -6.45 -11.12
C CYS A 95 1.33 -5.52 -11.28
N LEU A 96 2.51 -6.04 -11.62
CA LEU A 96 3.76 -5.28 -11.75
C LEU A 96 4.16 -5.14 -13.23
N GLN A 97 4.83 -4.04 -13.55
CA GLN A 97 5.50 -3.85 -14.84
C GLN A 97 6.73 -4.75 -14.94
N ALA A 98 7.37 -4.79 -16.12
CA ALA A 98 8.53 -5.64 -16.39
C ALA A 98 9.71 -5.38 -15.44
N ASP A 99 9.80 -4.20 -14.81
CA ASP A 99 10.80 -3.86 -13.80
C ASP A 99 10.53 -4.47 -12.41
N GLY A 100 9.40 -5.16 -12.23
CA GLY A 100 8.97 -5.77 -10.97
C GLY A 100 8.74 -4.77 -9.84
N THR A 101 8.66 -3.47 -10.14
CA THR A 101 8.62 -2.40 -9.16
C THR A 101 7.37 -1.56 -9.29
N HIS A 102 7.07 -1.10 -10.49
CA HIS A 102 5.91 -0.25 -10.74
C HIS A 102 4.66 -1.09 -10.98
N LEU A 103 3.50 -0.57 -10.57
CA LEU A 103 2.24 -1.22 -10.88
C LEU A 103 1.89 -1.07 -12.36
N THR A 104 1.21 -2.07 -12.92
CA THR A 104 0.58 -1.94 -14.24
C THR A 104 -0.53 -0.89 -14.21
N LEU A 105 -0.92 -0.37 -15.37
CA LEU A 105 -2.03 0.59 -15.46
C LEU A 105 -3.34 0.04 -14.88
N ALA A 106 -3.63 -1.24 -15.13
CA ALA A 106 -4.81 -1.90 -14.58
C ALA A 106 -4.78 -1.94 -13.04
N ALA A 107 -3.62 -2.29 -12.46
CA ALA A 107 -3.42 -2.31 -11.02
C ALA A 107 -3.53 -0.91 -10.40
N MET A 108 -2.94 0.12 -11.02
CA MET A 108 -3.08 1.50 -10.57
C MET A 108 -4.54 1.96 -10.57
N ASN A 109 -5.29 1.67 -11.63
CA ASN A 109 -6.70 2.03 -11.74
C ASN A 109 -7.57 1.32 -10.70
N ALA A 110 -7.31 0.04 -10.42
CA ALA A 110 -8.04 -0.70 -9.41
C ALA A 110 -7.79 -0.15 -8.00
N VAL A 111 -6.54 0.17 -7.66
CA VAL A 111 -6.22 0.80 -6.37
C VAL A 111 -6.86 2.19 -6.29
N ALA A 112 -6.84 2.98 -7.37
CA ALA A 112 -7.53 4.27 -7.41
C ALA A 112 -9.05 4.12 -7.15
N ALA A 113 -9.70 3.11 -7.74
CA ALA A 113 -11.10 2.82 -7.48
C ALA A 113 -11.36 2.43 -6.01
N ALA A 114 -10.47 1.63 -5.41
CA ALA A 114 -10.57 1.28 -3.99
C ALA A 114 -10.37 2.50 -3.07
N ILE A 115 -9.50 3.44 -3.46
CA ILE A 115 -9.33 4.72 -2.77
C ILE A 115 -10.63 5.52 -2.82
N LEU A 116 -11.25 5.67 -4.00
CA LEU A 116 -12.52 6.38 -4.14
C LEU A 116 -13.62 5.76 -3.28
N GLN A 117 -13.78 4.43 -3.32
CA GLN A 117 -14.74 3.73 -2.45
C GLN A 117 -14.50 4.00 -0.97
N ARG A 118 -13.22 4.09 -0.56
CA ARG A 118 -12.90 4.41 0.83
C ARG A 118 -13.22 5.86 1.18
N LEU A 119 -12.94 6.81 0.28
CA LEU A 119 -13.27 8.22 0.47
C LEU A 119 -14.79 8.40 0.63
N ASP A 120 -15.59 7.75 -0.22
CA ASP A 120 -17.05 7.77 -0.14
C ASP A 120 -17.54 7.20 1.20
N ALA A 121 -16.98 6.06 1.65
CA ALA A 121 -17.32 5.44 2.93
C ALA A 121 -16.97 6.32 4.16
N LEU A 122 -16.00 7.22 4.02
CA LEU A 122 -15.62 8.20 5.04
C LEU A 122 -16.44 9.50 4.97
N GLY A 123 -17.26 9.69 3.93
CA GLY A 123 -18.04 10.90 3.68
C GLY A 123 -17.17 12.12 3.33
N PHE A 124 -16.08 11.91 2.61
CA PHE A 124 -15.11 12.97 2.27
C PHE A 124 -15.53 13.86 1.10
#